data_AF-A0A9D7H2V6-F1
#
_entry.id   AF-A0A9D7H2V6-F1
#
_cell.length_a   1.000
_cell.length_b   1.000
_cell.length_c   1.000
_cell.angle_alpha   90.00
_cell.angle_beta   90.00
_cell.angle_gamma   90.00
#
_symmetry.space_group_name_H-M   'P 1'
#
loop_
_entity.id
_entity.type
_entity.pdbx_description
1 polymer ?
#
loop_
_entity_poly.entity_id
_entity_poly.type
_entity_poly.pdbx_seq_one_letter_code
_entity_poly.pdbx_strand_id
1 'polypeptide(L)'
;MFNAIGYTELGGKIATASHEFVFTGTNGDGTLAPNNFISNGHCDRWTSGGELAGQYGFAWHGTRGFTDYDIRVVDKQQNEQRSCKMPGRLYCFGKNHSGVVAKVVIPPSPVVSRRAFLSKGVSTPAGAAAFDTLCQNEASAAGLAGSFSALLSTTAQSAFQRVPLFADVSRGGFFRRDGVAVFSNGSALAQNVPAVSAALTQHADGTYLQADLGDAWTGIYNFALSPSPPGDVQFASYTCQDWSLATGSYGALGRASAVAPEMVRAAGVVGLRMFACDYAAHVYCLER
;
A
#
# COMPACT_ATOMS: atom_id res chain seq x y z
N MET A 1 12.13 5.47 -6.64
CA MET A 1 11.17 5.39 -5.52
C MET A 1 11.61 4.25 -4.62
N PHE A 2 11.64 4.45 -3.30
CA PHE A 2 12.21 3.49 -2.36
C PHE A 2 11.16 2.46 -1.92
N ASN A 3 11.59 1.19 -1.84
CA ASN A 3 10.88 0.18 -1.05
C ASN A 3 11.17 0.40 0.43
N ALA A 4 10.25 -0.02 1.28
CA ALA A 4 10.41 -0.02 2.74
C ALA A 4 11.74 -0.68 3.16
N ILE A 5 12.59 0.08 3.87
CA ILE A 5 13.83 -0.46 4.46
C ILE A 5 13.47 -1.00 5.85
N GLY A 6 13.05 -2.27 5.88
CA GLY A 6 12.58 -2.96 7.08
C GLY A 6 13.66 -3.73 7.84
N TYR A 7 14.92 -3.31 7.79
CA TYR A 7 16.05 -4.00 8.44
C TYR A 7 16.97 -3.03 9.18
N THR A 8 17.55 -3.48 10.28
CA THR A 8 18.62 -2.77 11.01
C THR A 8 19.98 -3.04 10.38
N GLU A 9 20.98 -2.28 10.79
CA GLU A 9 22.40 -2.45 10.41
C GLU A 9 22.97 -3.83 10.80
N LEU A 10 22.34 -4.50 11.77
CA LEU A 10 22.70 -5.86 12.21
C LEU A 10 21.94 -6.95 11.43
N GLY A 11 21.16 -6.58 10.41
CA GLY A 11 20.32 -7.50 9.64
C GLY A 11 19.04 -7.93 10.35
N GLY A 12 18.74 -7.37 11.52
CA GLY A 12 17.49 -7.64 12.23
C GLY A 12 16.31 -7.02 11.50
N LYS A 13 15.23 -7.78 11.30
CA LYS A 13 14.01 -7.24 10.69
C LYS A 13 13.32 -6.29 11.68
N ILE A 14 12.97 -5.10 11.22
CA ILE A 14 12.10 -4.17 11.93
C ILE A 14 10.72 -4.81 12.07
N ALA A 15 10.23 -4.93 13.30
CA ALA A 15 8.93 -5.52 13.57
C ALA A 15 7.84 -4.65 12.96
N THR A 16 7.03 -5.22 12.07
CA THR A 16 5.90 -4.53 11.42
C THR A 16 4.71 -4.31 12.36
N ALA A 17 4.87 -4.51 13.67
CA ALA A 17 3.80 -4.49 14.66
C ALA A 17 3.95 -3.34 15.68
N SER A 18 5.11 -2.67 15.71
CA SER A 18 5.29 -1.41 16.43
C SER A 18 5.09 -0.29 15.44
N HIS A 19 4.41 0.79 15.84
CA HIS A 19 4.38 2.04 15.08
C HIS A 19 5.79 2.65 15.05
N GLU A 20 6.74 2.04 14.34
CA GLU A 20 8.09 2.56 14.22
C GLU A 20 8.14 3.66 13.17
N PHE A 21 8.10 4.88 13.69
CA PHE A 21 8.33 6.09 12.94
C PHE A 21 9.81 6.21 12.60
N VAL A 22 10.07 6.71 11.41
CA VAL A 22 11.40 7.07 10.98
C VAL A 22 11.44 8.57 10.82
N PHE A 23 12.36 9.23 11.52
CA PHE A 23 12.58 10.67 11.35
C PHE A 23 13.15 10.93 9.97
N THR A 24 12.52 11.85 9.26
CA THR A 24 12.87 12.17 7.87
C THR A 24 13.14 13.66 7.71
N GLY A 25 12.28 14.51 8.29
CA GLY A 25 12.36 15.97 8.13
C GLY A 25 12.27 16.43 6.68
N THR A 26 11.61 15.63 5.83
CA THR A 26 11.48 15.88 4.40
C THR A 26 10.05 15.68 3.92
N ASN A 27 9.63 16.46 2.92
CA ASN A 27 8.38 16.27 2.20
C ASN A 27 8.38 14.96 1.38
N GLY A 28 7.24 14.64 0.77
CA GLY A 28 7.09 13.47 -0.11
C GLY A 28 8.03 13.43 -1.31
N ASP A 29 8.56 14.59 -1.73
CA ASP A 29 9.53 14.73 -2.81
C ASP A 29 10.99 14.68 -2.33
N GLY A 30 11.23 14.49 -1.03
CA GLY A 30 12.55 14.45 -0.41
C GLY A 30 13.17 15.82 -0.15
N THR A 31 12.48 16.92 -0.45
CA THR A 31 12.93 18.27 -0.06
C THR A 31 12.78 18.48 1.44
N LEU A 32 13.59 19.37 2.01
CA LEU A 32 13.50 19.71 3.44
C LEU A 32 12.09 20.22 3.77
N ALA A 33 11.51 19.71 4.86
CA ALA A 33 10.26 20.21 5.42
C ALA A 33 10.38 21.71 5.70
N PRO A 34 9.54 22.58 5.11
CA PRO A 34 9.57 24.00 5.46
C PRO A 34 9.10 24.22 6.90
N ASN A 35 9.59 25.29 7.54
CA ASN A 35 9.20 25.71 8.90
C ASN A 35 7.76 26.26 9.00
N ASN A 36 6.90 26.03 8.02
CA ASN A 36 5.72 26.87 7.78
C ASN A 36 4.39 26.28 8.25
N PHE A 37 4.36 25.13 8.95
CA PHE A 37 3.12 24.60 9.51
C PHE A 37 3.32 24.01 10.91
N ILE A 38 3.13 24.85 11.93
CA ILE A 38 2.95 24.52 13.36
C ILE A 38 4.18 23.88 14.04
N SER A 39 5.11 23.30 13.29
CA SER A 39 6.34 22.76 13.82
C SER A 39 7.45 22.76 12.79
N ASN A 40 8.67 22.88 13.28
CA ASN A 40 9.85 22.64 12.50
C ASN A 40 9.92 21.13 12.20
N GLY A 41 9.48 20.70 11.00
CA GLY A 41 9.38 19.28 10.62
C GLY A 41 10.71 18.52 10.71
N HIS A 42 11.83 19.22 10.88
CA HIS A 42 13.13 18.65 11.13
C HIS A 42 13.67 18.98 12.53
N CYS A 43 12.82 19.22 13.53
CA CYS A 43 13.20 19.40 14.94
C CYS A 43 14.31 20.43 15.17
N ASP A 44 14.18 21.63 14.57
CA ASP A 44 15.23 22.67 14.57
C ASP A 44 16.57 22.21 13.98
N ARG A 45 16.49 21.35 12.97
CA ARG A 45 17.64 20.66 12.34
C ARG A 45 18.22 19.63 13.28
N TRP A 46 17.32 18.91 13.95
CA TRP A 46 17.58 17.83 14.88
C TRP A 46 18.33 18.28 16.14
N THR A 47 18.21 19.57 16.49
CA THR A 47 18.80 20.14 17.71
C THR A 47 17.79 20.33 18.82
N SER A 48 16.49 20.28 18.54
CA SER A 48 15.45 20.39 19.56
C SER A 48 14.92 19.03 20.00
N GLY A 49 14.94 18.77 21.31
CA GLY A 49 14.06 17.78 21.96
C GLY A 49 12.77 18.40 22.47
N GLY A 50 12.28 19.48 21.82
CA GLY A 50 11.09 20.20 22.24
C GLY A 50 9.80 19.51 21.81
N GLU A 51 8.66 20.09 22.16
CA GLU A 51 7.33 19.61 21.73
C GLU A 51 7.00 19.89 20.25
N LEU A 52 7.99 20.30 19.46
CA LEU A 52 7.80 20.50 18.03
C LEU A 52 7.46 19.15 17.38
N ALA A 53 6.48 19.14 16.49
CA ALA A 53 6.20 17.97 15.68
C ALA A 53 7.31 17.75 14.64
N GLY A 54 7.99 16.61 14.70
CA GLY A 54 8.84 16.17 13.61
C GLY A 54 8.01 15.65 12.44
N GLN A 55 8.55 15.71 11.23
CA GLN A 55 8.05 14.97 10.07
C GLN A 55 8.71 13.60 10.06
N TYR A 56 7.88 12.60 9.77
CA TYR A 56 8.26 11.19 9.83
C TYR A 56 7.64 10.41 8.68
N GLY A 57 8.30 9.31 8.35
CA GLY A 57 7.71 8.24 7.57
C GLY A 57 7.49 6.98 8.41
N PHE A 58 7.01 5.94 7.75
CA PHE A 58 6.90 4.60 8.32
C PHE A 58 7.86 3.62 7.67
N ALA A 59 8.48 2.79 8.50
CA ALA A 59 9.47 1.81 8.04
C ALA A 59 8.91 0.77 7.05
N TRP A 60 7.59 0.59 7.02
CA TRP A 60 6.87 -0.35 6.15
C TRP A 60 6.01 0.35 5.09
N HIS A 61 6.16 1.66 4.90
CA HIS A 61 5.57 2.37 3.77
C HIS A 61 6.60 2.55 2.64
N GLY A 62 6.12 2.61 1.41
CA GLY A 62 6.86 3.06 0.25
C GLY A 62 6.41 4.44 -0.20
N THR A 63 7.09 4.97 -1.23
CA THR A 63 6.72 6.25 -1.88
C THR A 63 6.75 7.42 -0.87
N ARG A 64 5.68 8.22 -0.81
CA ARG A 64 5.54 9.36 0.09
C ARG A 64 5.45 8.94 1.55
N GLY A 65 4.80 7.82 1.86
CA GLY A 65 4.70 7.35 3.25
C GLY A 65 6.04 6.94 3.90
N PHE A 66 7.09 6.79 3.09
CA PHE A 66 8.47 6.57 3.57
C PHE A 66 9.14 7.87 4.07
N THR A 67 8.78 9.04 3.53
CA THR A 67 9.40 10.33 3.89
C THR A 67 8.45 11.30 4.59
N ASP A 68 7.17 11.28 4.25
CA ASP A 68 6.18 12.28 4.61
C ASP A 68 4.84 11.58 4.81
N TYR A 69 4.71 10.90 5.96
CA TYR A 69 3.41 10.45 6.39
C TYR A 69 2.68 11.63 7.04
N ASP A 70 1.74 12.22 6.31
CA ASP A 70 0.91 13.25 6.88
C ASP A 70 -0.10 12.65 7.88
N ILE A 71 0.28 12.57 9.17
CA ILE A 71 -0.63 12.10 10.22
C ILE A 71 -1.86 13.00 10.39
N ARG A 72 -1.86 14.20 9.81
CA ARG A 72 -2.95 15.19 9.92
C ARG A 72 -4.31 14.61 9.50
N VAL A 73 -4.33 13.53 8.72
CA VAL A 73 -5.57 12.92 8.21
C VAL A 73 -6.11 11.82 9.11
N VAL A 74 -5.27 11.08 9.84
CA VAL A 74 -5.73 9.88 10.57
C VAL A 74 -6.18 10.19 11.99
N ASP A 75 -5.73 11.31 12.55
CA ASP A 75 -6.12 11.65 13.92
C ASP A 75 -6.32 13.15 14.15
N LYS A 76 -7.41 13.69 13.59
CA LYS A 76 -7.88 15.02 13.99
C LYS A 76 -8.37 15.08 15.44
N GLN A 77 -8.47 13.95 16.14
CA GLN A 77 -9.04 13.89 17.50
C GLN A 77 -8.01 13.72 18.62
N GLN A 78 -6.79 13.25 18.37
CA GLN A 78 -5.80 13.05 19.43
C GLN A 78 -4.66 14.05 19.47
N ASN A 79 -4.57 14.99 18.52
CA ASN A 79 -3.55 16.04 18.57
C ASN A 79 -2.12 15.48 18.83
N GLU A 80 -1.89 14.21 18.49
CA GLU A 80 -0.61 13.51 18.61
C GLU A 80 0.29 13.93 17.45
N GLN A 81 0.52 15.24 17.37
CA GLN A 81 1.72 15.74 16.73
C GLN A 81 2.89 15.05 17.41
N ARG A 82 3.56 14.17 16.67
CA ARG A 82 4.62 13.35 17.21
C ARG A 82 5.82 14.25 17.53
N SER A 83 5.94 14.55 18.82
CA SER A 83 6.96 15.40 19.41
C SER A 83 8.36 14.90 19.07
N CYS A 84 9.29 15.82 18.84
CA CYS A 84 10.73 15.55 18.70
C CYS A 84 11.33 14.85 19.94
N LYS A 85 10.58 14.73 21.04
CA LYS A 85 10.94 13.93 22.22
C LYS A 85 10.78 12.44 22.05
N MET A 86 9.97 11.99 21.09
CA MET A 86 9.73 10.57 20.94
C MET A 86 10.91 9.87 20.27
N PRO A 87 11.27 8.66 20.74
CA PRO A 87 12.26 7.86 20.07
C PRO A 87 11.73 7.50 18.67
N GLY A 88 12.56 7.70 17.66
CA GLY A 88 12.29 7.34 16.28
C GLY A 88 13.54 6.75 15.64
N ARG A 89 13.36 6.00 14.56
CA ARG A 89 14.48 5.44 13.81
C ARG A 89 15.05 6.48 12.85
N LEU A 90 16.22 6.15 12.30
CA LEU A 90 16.86 6.87 11.21
C LEU A 90 17.22 5.91 10.09
N TYR A 91 17.15 6.38 8.85
CA TYR A 91 17.75 5.70 7.73
C TYR A 91 19.19 6.16 7.53
N CYS A 92 20.10 5.19 7.40
CA CYS A 92 21.51 5.44 7.15
C CYS A 92 21.84 5.08 5.69
N PHE A 93 22.23 6.09 4.89
CA PHE A 93 22.62 5.90 3.50
C PHE A 93 24.13 6.14 3.33
N GLY A 94 24.80 5.26 2.57
CA GLY A 94 26.21 5.43 2.24
C GLY A 94 26.42 6.64 1.32
N LYS A 95 27.24 7.62 1.74
CA LYS A 95 27.54 8.85 0.99
C LYS A 95 28.77 8.77 0.09
N ASN A 96 29.57 7.71 0.22
CA ASN A 96 30.94 7.63 -0.33
C ASN A 96 31.03 7.01 -1.74
N HIS A 97 29.91 6.68 -2.36
CA HIS A 97 29.88 6.29 -3.77
C HIS A 97 29.61 7.54 -4.61
N SER A 98 30.67 8.31 -4.92
CA SER A 98 30.60 9.56 -5.69
C SER A 98 30.40 9.37 -7.20
N GLY A 99 30.07 8.16 -7.64
CA GLY A 99 29.55 7.94 -8.98
C GLY A 99 28.06 8.26 -9.01
N VAL A 100 27.54 8.76 -10.12
CA VAL A 100 26.11 8.62 -10.42
C VAL A 100 25.78 7.16 -10.14
N VAL A 101 25.01 6.88 -9.09
CA VAL A 101 24.52 5.52 -8.83
C VAL A 101 23.82 5.18 -10.12
N ALA A 102 24.43 4.31 -10.93
CA ALA A 102 23.88 3.91 -12.21
C ALA A 102 22.42 3.57 -11.91
N LYS A 103 21.50 4.33 -12.53
CA LYS A 103 20.06 4.25 -12.28
C LYS A 103 19.74 2.80 -11.96
N VAL A 104 19.33 2.51 -10.71
CA VAL A 104 19.16 1.13 -10.23
C VAL A 104 18.51 0.35 -11.35
N VAL A 105 19.30 -0.52 -11.99
CA VAL A 105 18.82 -1.29 -13.13
C VAL A 105 17.95 -2.34 -12.49
N ILE A 106 16.66 -2.02 -12.39
CA ILE A 106 15.66 -3.00 -12.01
C ILE A 106 15.77 -4.08 -13.10
N PRO A 107 16.09 -5.33 -12.74
CA PRO A 107 16.20 -6.39 -13.73
C PRO A 107 14.93 -6.36 -14.58
N PRO A 108 15.05 -6.47 -15.93
CA PRO A 108 13.86 -6.58 -16.75
C PRO A 108 13.01 -7.70 -16.17
N SER A 109 11.72 -7.41 -15.98
CA SER A 109 10.81 -8.40 -15.42
C SER A 109 10.92 -9.69 -16.23
N PRO A 110 10.89 -10.88 -15.59
CA PRO A 110 10.94 -12.14 -16.32
C PRO A 110 9.98 -12.10 -17.51
N VAL A 111 10.33 -12.69 -18.65
CA VAL A 111 9.52 -12.64 -19.88
C VAL A 111 8.07 -13.17 -19.68
N VAL A 112 7.85 -13.92 -18.59
CA VAL A 112 6.57 -14.48 -18.12
C VAL A 112 6.03 -13.82 -16.84
N SER A 113 6.37 -12.56 -16.59
CA SER A 113 5.87 -11.81 -15.42
C SER A 113 4.48 -11.25 -15.64
N ARG A 114 3.65 -11.31 -14.60
CA ARG A 114 2.35 -10.63 -14.59
C ARG A 114 2.46 -9.21 -14.10
N ARG A 115 1.57 -8.35 -14.57
CA ARG A 115 1.52 -6.93 -14.20
C ARG A 115 0.53 -6.68 -13.07
N ALA A 116 0.89 -5.76 -12.19
CA ALA A 116 -0.01 -5.20 -11.19
C ALA A 116 0.17 -3.68 -11.11
N PHE A 117 -0.93 -2.97 -10.89
CA PHE A 117 -0.95 -1.52 -10.69
C PHE A 117 -2.10 -1.10 -9.76
N LEU A 118 -2.02 0.11 -9.22
CA LEU A 118 -3.11 0.77 -8.50
C LEU A 118 -3.97 1.53 -9.51
N SER A 119 -5.29 1.41 -9.43
CA SER A 119 -6.16 2.22 -10.29
C SER A 119 -5.88 3.71 -10.10
N LYS A 120 -5.92 4.48 -11.18
CA LYS A 120 -5.81 5.95 -11.12
C LYS A 120 -7.15 6.56 -10.73
N GLY A 121 -8.23 6.03 -11.28
CA GLY A 121 -9.59 6.33 -10.87
C GLY A 121 -9.87 5.79 -9.47
N VAL A 122 -10.63 6.58 -8.70
CA VAL A 122 -11.31 6.12 -7.48
C VAL A 122 -12.77 5.82 -7.82
N SER A 123 -13.35 4.83 -7.17
CA SER A 123 -14.75 4.46 -7.37
C SER A 123 -15.40 4.06 -6.06
N THR A 124 -16.68 4.37 -5.94
CA THR A 124 -17.56 3.71 -4.98
C THR A 124 -17.90 2.30 -5.49
N PRO A 125 -18.34 1.38 -4.62
CA PRO A 125 -18.85 0.07 -5.03
C PRO A 125 -20.01 0.21 -6.01
N ALA A 126 -19.88 -0.49 -7.14
CA ALA A 126 -20.88 -0.55 -8.23
C ALA A 126 -20.97 -1.97 -8.83
N GLY A 127 -20.64 -2.97 -8.02
CA GLY A 127 -20.47 -4.36 -8.39
C GLY A 127 -19.02 -4.68 -8.75
N ALA A 128 -18.59 -5.90 -8.44
CA ALA A 128 -17.21 -6.32 -8.64
C ALA A 128 -16.77 -6.25 -10.13
N ALA A 129 -17.69 -6.49 -11.07
CA ALA A 129 -17.43 -6.39 -12.50
C ALA A 129 -17.14 -4.94 -12.97
N ALA A 130 -17.69 -3.94 -12.28
CA ALA A 130 -17.39 -2.54 -12.57
C ALA A 130 -15.93 -2.20 -12.21
N PHE A 131 -15.42 -2.73 -11.10
CA PHE A 131 -14.01 -2.61 -10.73
C PHE A 131 -13.09 -3.37 -11.69
N ASP A 132 -13.48 -4.58 -12.13
CA ASP A 132 -12.74 -5.30 -13.17
C ASP A 132 -12.67 -4.49 -14.48
N THR A 133 -13.77 -3.85 -14.86
CA THR A 133 -13.85 -2.97 -16.03
C THR A 133 -12.95 -1.74 -15.89
N LEU A 134 -12.92 -1.11 -14.71
CA LEU A 134 -11.99 -0.01 -14.40
C LEU A 134 -10.54 -0.45 -14.62
N CYS A 135 -10.15 -1.59 -14.06
CA CYS A 135 -8.82 -2.15 -14.25
C CYS A 135 -8.49 -2.41 -15.73
N GLN A 136 -9.39 -3.05 -16.47
CA GLN A 136 -9.16 -3.33 -17.89
C GLN A 136 -9.04 -2.04 -18.72
N ASN A 137 -9.88 -1.04 -18.46
CA ASN A 137 -9.86 0.22 -19.18
C ASN A 137 -8.55 0.98 -18.97
N GLU A 138 -8.08 1.06 -17.73
CA GLU A 138 -6.81 1.74 -17.43
C GLU A 138 -5.60 1.00 -18.00
N ALA A 139 -5.60 -0.33 -17.93
CA ALA A 139 -4.56 -1.15 -18.56
C ALA A 139 -4.50 -0.91 -20.07
N SER A 140 -5.66 -0.94 -20.73
CA SER A 140 -5.78 -0.74 -22.18
C SER A 140 -5.36 0.67 -22.59
N ALA A 141 -5.78 1.70 -21.84
CA ALA A 141 -5.38 3.09 -22.07
C ALA A 141 -3.87 3.32 -21.91
N ALA A 142 -3.21 2.53 -21.05
CA ALA A 142 -1.76 2.56 -20.86
C ALA A 142 -0.99 1.67 -21.85
N GLY A 143 -1.67 0.98 -22.77
CA GLY A 143 -1.06 0.06 -23.74
C GLY A 143 -0.56 -1.24 -23.12
N LEU A 144 -1.11 -1.66 -21.98
CA LEU A 144 -0.79 -2.94 -21.35
C LEU A 144 -1.64 -4.05 -21.98
N ALA A 145 -0.99 -5.05 -22.56
CA ALA A 145 -1.65 -6.26 -23.05
C ALA A 145 -2.10 -7.16 -21.89
N GLY A 146 -3.07 -8.04 -22.16
CA GLY A 146 -3.61 -8.98 -21.19
C GLY A 146 -4.98 -8.57 -20.66
N SER A 147 -5.52 -9.42 -19.79
CA SER A 147 -6.79 -9.20 -19.10
C SER A 147 -6.51 -8.80 -17.66
N PHE A 148 -7.18 -7.79 -17.13
CA PHE A 148 -6.95 -7.29 -15.77
C PHE A 148 -8.20 -7.40 -14.92
N SER A 149 -8.02 -7.59 -13.62
CA SER A 149 -9.13 -7.71 -12.67
C SER A 149 -8.77 -7.09 -11.33
N ALA A 150 -9.80 -6.63 -10.64
CA ALA A 150 -9.65 -6.03 -9.32
C ALA A 150 -9.41 -7.13 -8.27
N LEU A 151 -8.43 -6.92 -7.39
CA LEU A 151 -8.17 -7.79 -6.24
C LEU A 151 -9.20 -7.51 -5.15
N LEU A 152 -10.38 -8.12 -5.28
CA LEU A 152 -11.52 -7.95 -4.39
C LEU A 152 -12.03 -9.30 -3.89
N SER A 153 -12.33 -9.40 -2.60
CA SER A 153 -13.10 -10.51 -2.04
C SER A 153 -14.60 -10.31 -2.29
N THR A 154 -15.33 -11.41 -2.33
CA THR A 154 -16.80 -11.48 -2.38
C THR A 154 -17.27 -12.53 -1.36
N THR A 155 -18.54 -12.54 -1.02
CA THR A 155 -19.17 -13.54 -0.16
C THR A 155 -19.01 -14.96 -0.71
N ALA A 156 -18.88 -15.11 -2.04
CA ALA A 156 -18.71 -16.40 -2.71
C ALA A 156 -17.25 -16.83 -2.90
N GLN A 157 -16.32 -15.88 -2.99
CA GLN A 157 -14.92 -16.14 -3.36
C GLN A 157 -13.97 -15.15 -2.68
N SER A 158 -12.84 -15.65 -2.17
CA SER A 158 -11.76 -14.77 -1.70
C SER A 158 -11.13 -13.99 -2.86
N ALA A 159 -10.48 -12.86 -2.56
CA ALA A 159 -9.77 -12.07 -3.57
C ALA A 159 -8.76 -12.90 -4.37
N PHE A 160 -8.09 -13.84 -3.70
CA PHE A 160 -7.10 -14.73 -4.32
C PHE A 160 -7.74 -15.84 -5.16
N GLN A 161 -8.98 -16.25 -4.89
CA GLN A 161 -9.72 -17.16 -5.76
C GLN A 161 -10.25 -16.45 -7.01
N ARG A 162 -10.65 -15.17 -6.88
CA ARG A 162 -11.15 -14.35 -8.00
C ARG A 162 -10.10 -14.00 -9.04
N VAL A 163 -8.85 -13.85 -8.61
CA VAL A 163 -7.69 -13.74 -9.49
C VAL A 163 -7.00 -15.11 -9.47
N PRO A 164 -7.48 -16.14 -10.23
CA PRO A 164 -7.16 -17.58 -10.10
C PRO A 164 -5.70 -17.96 -10.38
N LEU A 165 -4.83 -16.98 -10.38
CA LEU A 165 -3.46 -16.99 -10.85
C LEU A 165 -2.43 -17.37 -9.80
N PHE A 166 -2.81 -17.35 -8.53
CA PHE A 166 -1.91 -17.78 -7.45
C PHE A 166 -1.71 -19.30 -7.45
N ALA A 167 -2.59 -20.05 -8.15
CA ALA A 167 -2.41 -21.47 -8.40
C ALA A 167 -1.42 -21.76 -9.55
N ASP A 168 -1.31 -20.85 -10.54
CA ASP A 168 -0.36 -21.00 -11.65
C ASP A 168 0.98 -20.33 -11.33
N VAL A 169 1.79 -21.08 -10.58
CA VAL A 169 3.16 -20.69 -10.20
C VAL A 169 4.11 -20.56 -11.39
N SER A 170 3.76 -21.13 -12.55
CA SER A 170 4.60 -21.08 -13.77
C SER A 170 4.64 -19.68 -14.39
N ARG A 171 3.62 -18.85 -14.14
CA ARG A 171 3.53 -17.44 -14.56
C ARG A 171 4.20 -16.46 -13.58
N GLY A 172 5.03 -16.96 -12.66
CA GLY A 172 5.89 -16.15 -11.80
C GLY A 172 5.14 -15.21 -10.85
N GLY A 173 5.77 -14.09 -10.51
CA GLY A 173 5.22 -13.07 -9.62
C GLY A 173 4.40 -12.00 -10.33
N PHE A 174 3.95 -11.01 -9.55
CA PHE A 174 3.36 -9.77 -10.06
C PHE A 174 4.32 -8.61 -9.86
N PHE A 175 4.43 -7.79 -10.89
CA PHE A 175 5.38 -6.70 -10.96
C PHE A 175 4.70 -5.40 -11.34
N ARG A 176 5.18 -4.31 -10.76
CA ARG A 176 4.84 -2.96 -11.20
C ARG A 176 5.41 -2.71 -12.59
N ARG A 177 4.95 -1.65 -13.26
CA ARG A 177 5.42 -1.28 -14.61
C ARG A 177 6.92 -0.93 -14.62
N ASP A 178 7.46 -0.46 -13.50
CA ASP A 178 8.90 -0.23 -13.33
C ASP A 178 9.73 -1.49 -13.09
N GLY A 179 9.12 -2.69 -13.05
CA GLY A 179 9.79 -3.96 -12.87
C GLY A 179 9.99 -4.37 -11.40
N VAL A 180 9.49 -3.61 -10.43
CA VAL A 180 9.57 -4.00 -9.02
C VAL A 180 8.55 -5.10 -8.71
N ALA A 181 9.01 -6.19 -8.11
CA ALA A 181 8.15 -7.27 -7.62
C ALA A 181 7.26 -6.78 -6.48
N VAL A 182 5.94 -6.83 -6.67
CA VAL A 182 4.95 -6.63 -5.59
C VAL A 182 4.76 -7.94 -4.87
N PHE A 183 4.55 -9.00 -5.66
CA PHE A 183 4.39 -10.36 -5.19
C PHE A 183 5.45 -11.21 -5.88
N SER A 184 6.54 -11.53 -5.18
CA SER A 184 7.72 -12.20 -5.77
C SER A 184 7.46 -13.66 -6.16
N ASN A 185 6.44 -14.28 -5.57
CA ASN A 185 6.08 -15.67 -5.79
C ASN A 185 4.55 -15.85 -5.68
N GLY A 186 3.92 -16.42 -6.72
CA GLY A 186 2.50 -16.75 -6.70
C GLY A 186 2.09 -17.75 -5.60
N SER A 187 2.96 -18.70 -5.24
CA SER A 187 2.69 -19.73 -4.22
C SER A 187 2.72 -19.21 -2.78
N ALA A 188 3.46 -18.15 -2.49
CA ALA A 188 3.47 -17.51 -1.17
C ALA A 188 2.12 -16.87 -0.83
N LEU A 189 1.29 -16.58 -1.84
CA LEU A 189 -0.04 -16.00 -1.66
C LEU A 189 -1.10 -17.04 -1.30
N ALA A 190 -0.85 -18.31 -1.60
CA ALA A 190 -1.74 -19.41 -1.21
C ALA A 190 -1.57 -19.82 0.27
N GLN A 191 -0.48 -19.41 0.94
CA GLN A 191 -0.10 -19.87 2.29
C GLN A 191 -0.44 -18.89 3.42
N ASN A 192 -1.52 -18.11 3.28
CA ASN A 192 -2.09 -17.23 4.31
C ASN A 192 -1.29 -15.97 4.72
N VAL A 193 -0.14 -15.66 4.13
CA VAL A 193 0.42 -14.30 4.23
C VAL A 193 1.15 -13.95 2.92
N PRO A 194 0.55 -13.09 2.08
CA PRO A 194 1.27 -12.47 0.98
C PRO A 194 2.62 -11.92 1.41
N ALA A 195 3.71 -12.49 0.88
CA ALA A 195 5.01 -11.82 0.90
C ALA A 195 4.96 -10.65 -0.08
N VAL A 196 4.29 -9.56 0.30
CA VAL A 196 4.30 -8.30 -0.45
C VAL A 196 5.68 -7.69 -0.25
N SER A 197 6.46 -7.69 -1.32
CA SER A 197 7.85 -7.22 -1.30
C SER A 197 7.96 -5.70 -1.55
N ALA A 198 6.91 -5.09 -2.08
CA ALA A 198 6.85 -3.66 -2.37
C ALA A 198 5.42 -3.12 -2.33
N ALA A 199 5.29 -1.83 -2.03
CA ALA A 199 4.02 -1.11 -2.09
C ALA A 199 3.51 -1.04 -3.54
N LEU A 200 2.20 -1.02 -3.72
CA LEU A 200 1.55 -0.93 -5.03
C LEU A 200 0.96 0.47 -5.22
N THR A 201 1.83 1.45 -5.44
CA THR A 201 1.46 2.88 -5.63
C THR A 201 1.53 3.35 -7.07
N GLN A 202 1.99 2.50 -8.00
CA GLN A 202 2.14 2.88 -9.40
C GLN A 202 0.85 2.61 -10.18
N HIS A 203 0.44 3.58 -10.98
CA HIS A 203 -0.69 3.48 -11.91
C HIS A 203 -0.30 2.77 -13.21
N ALA A 204 -1.29 2.35 -14.01
CA ALA A 204 -1.06 1.69 -15.30
C ALA A 204 -0.18 2.55 -16.25
N ASP A 205 -0.37 3.87 -16.24
CA ASP A 205 0.38 4.83 -17.05
C ASP A 205 1.84 5.05 -16.58
N GLY A 206 2.24 4.42 -15.47
CA GLY A 206 3.58 4.51 -14.89
C GLY A 206 3.77 5.69 -13.94
N THR A 207 2.78 6.58 -13.82
CA THR A 207 2.75 7.61 -12.78
C THR A 207 2.49 6.97 -11.42
N TYR A 208 2.70 7.74 -10.35
CA TYR A 208 2.58 7.25 -8.99
C TYR A 208 1.54 8.04 -8.22
N LEU A 209 0.92 7.37 -7.26
CA LEU A 209 0.07 7.98 -6.25
C LEU A 209 0.80 9.16 -5.59
N GLN A 210 0.17 10.33 -5.64
CA GLN A 210 0.68 11.56 -5.01
C GLN A 210 0.07 11.80 -3.61
N ALA A 211 -1.05 11.14 -3.31
CA ALA A 211 -1.70 11.18 -2.01
C ALA A 211 -0.95 10.31 -0.98
N ASP A 212 -1.11 10.63 0.30
CA ASP A 212 -0.29 10.08 1.38
C ASP A 212 -0.39 8.55 1.52
N LEU A 213 -1.59 7.98 1.28
CA LEU A 213 -1.89 6.58 1.65
C LEU A 213 -2.45 5.74 0.51
N GLY A 214 -3.34 6.34 -0.30
CA GLY A 214 -4.05 5.66 -1.40
C GLY A 214 -4.82 4.45 -0.91
N ASP A 215 -5.91 4.69 -0.18
CA ASP A 215 -6.75 3.59 0.25
C ASP A 215 -7.37 2.89 -0.97
N ALA A 216 -7.41 1.56 -0.91
CA ALA A 216 -7.89 0.73 -2.00
C ALA A 216 -8.87 -0.32 -1.49
N TRP A 217 -10.02 -0.47 -2.13
CA TRP A 217 -10.98 -1.52 -1.80
C TRP A 217 -10.34 -2.90 -2.00
N THR A 218 -10.52 -3.79 -1.01
CA THR A 218 -10.06 -5.19 -1.11
C THR A 218 -11.08 -6.19 -0.60
N GLY A 219 -11.87 -5.84 0.42
CA GLY A 219 -12.77 -6.79 1.08
C GLY A 219 -12.03 -7.85 1.89
N ILE A 220 -10.74 -7.65 2.16
CA ILE A 220 -9.90 -8.59 2.89
C ILE A 220 -9.78 -8.08 4.33
N TYR A 221 -10.55 -8.70 5.24
CA TYR A 221 -10.53 -8.36 6.65
C TYR A 221 -9.37 -9.05 7.40
N ASN A 222 -9.25 -10.37 7.24
CA ASN A 222 -8.19 -11.20 7.83
C ASN A 222 -7.63 -12.15 6.76
N PHE A 223 -6.36 -12.56 6.87
CA PHE A 223 -5.75 -13.52 5.96
C PHE A 223 -6.12 -14.97 6.23
N ALA A 224 -7.03 -15.26 7.16
CA ALA A 224 -7.61 -16.59 7.24
C ALA A 224 -8.38 -16.81 5.91
N LEU A 225 -7.71 -17.45 4.93
CA LEU A 225 -8.11 -17.63 3.53
C LEU A 225 -9.32 -18.55 3.32
N SER A 226 -10.19 -18.71 4.30
CA SER A 226 -11.49 -19.31 4.00
C SER A 226 -12.39 -18.18 3.50
N PRO A 227 -13.17 -18.36 2.41
CA PRO A 227 -14.47 -17.70 2.44
C PRO A 227 -15.04 -18.05 3.82
N SER A 228 -15.34 -17.04 4.64
CA SER A 228 -16.16 -17.30 5.81
C SER A 228 -17.35 -18.15 5.31
N PRO A 229 -17.73 -19.22 6.03
CA PRO A 229 -18.77 -20.13 5.55
C PRO A 229 -19.95 -19.32 4.97
N PRO A 230 -20.50 -19.70 3.81
CA PRO A 230 -21.64 -18.99 3.23
C PRO A 230 -22.69 -18.71 4.32
N GLY A 231 -22.94 -17.42 4.61
CA GLY A 231 -23.82 -17.01 5.71
C GLY A 231 -23.16 -16.28 6.88
N ASP A 232 -21.84 -16.07 6.90
CA ASP A 232 -21.22 -15.15 7.85
C ASP A 232 -21.58 -13.69 7.50
N VAL A 233 -22.56 -13.16 8.23
CA VAL A 233 -23.08 -11.79 8.08
C VAL A 233 -22.00 -10.72 8.26
N GLN A 234 -20.90 -11.00 8.97
CA GLN A 234 -19.80 -10.04 9.10
C GLN A 234 -19.05 -9.87 7.78
N PHE A 235 -18.97 -10.91 6.94
CA PHE A 235 -18.20 -10.85 5.69
C PHE A 235 -18.91 -10.05 4.59
N ALA A 236 -20.24 -10.14 4.54
CA ALA A 236 -21.06 -9.28 3.67
C ALA A 236 -20.85 -7.78 3.99
N SER A 237 -20.57 -7.47 5.26
CA SER A 237 -20.27 -6.11 5.73
C SER A 237 -18.84 -5.62 5.48
N TYR A 238 -17.96 -6.45 4.93
CA TYR A 238 -16.60 -6.05 4.51
C TYR A 238 -16.46 -5.89 3.00
N THR A 239 -17.47 -6.32 2.25
CA THR A 239 -17.47 -6.30 0.80
C THR A 239 -18.53 -5.36 0.26
N CYS A 240 -19.19 -4.53 1.08
CA CYS A 240 -20.33 -3.72 0.64
C CYS A 240 -21.41 -4.58 -0.06
N GLN A 241 -21.74 -5.75 0.49
CA GLN A 241 -22.56 -6.79 -0.13
C GLN A 241 -22.12 -7.11 -1.57
N ASP A 242 -20.94 -7.71 -1.72
CA ASP A 242 -20.37 -8.01 -3.05
C ASP A 242 -20.25 -6.80 -3.96
N TRP A 243 -19.96 -5.68 -3.33
CA TRP A 243 -19.71 -4.38 -3.90
C TRP A 243 -20.95 -3.76 -4.53
N SER A 244 -22.13 -4.30 -4.26
CA SER A 244 -23.40 -3.84 -4.83
C SER A 244 -24.04 -2.69 -4.05
N LEU A 245 -23.71 -2.52 -2.77
CA LEU A 245 -24.20 -1.40 -1.97
C LEU A 245 -23.31 -0.18 -2.11
N ALA A 246 -23.93 0.94 -2.47
CA ALA A 246 -23.29 2.26 -2.47
C ALA A 246 -23.41 2.98 -1.11
N THR A 247 -24.30 2.56 -0.20
CA THR A 247 -24.55 3.23 1.09
C THR A 247 -24.99 2.23 2.17
N GLY A 248 -24.90 2.61 3.45
CA GLY A 248 -25.53 1.87 4.56
C GLY A 248 -24.79 0.61 5.02
N SER A 249 -23.57 0.40 4.53
CA SER A 249 -22.66 -0.65 4.98
C SER A 249 -21.22 -0.14 4.95
N TYR A 250 -20.28 -1.02 5.29
CA TYR A 250 -18.86 -0.73 5.24
C TYR A 250 -18.16 -1.68 4.26
N GLY A 251 -16.96 -1.31 3.85
CA GLY A 251 -16.06 -2.19 3.12
C GLY A 251 -14.67 -2.17 3.74
N ALA A 252 -13.91 -3.23 3.53
CA ALA A 252 -12.51 -3.32 3.95
C ALA A 252 -11.58 -2.74 2.87
N LEU A 253 -10.63 -1.91 3.32
CA LEU A 253 -9.61 -1.30 2.46
C LEU A 253 -8.21 -1.75 2.86
N GLY A 254 -7.35 -1.89 1.85
CA GLY A 254 -5.90 -1.90 2.01
C GLY A 254 -5.31 -0.51 1.80
N ARG A 255 -4.01 -0.37 2.05
CA ARG A 255 -3.26 0.89 1.88
C ARG A 255 -2.20 0.74 0.80
N ALA A 256 -2.36 1.42 -0.34
CA ALA A 256 -1.48 1.26 -1.49
C ALA A 256 -0.02 1.61 -1.20
N SER A 257 0.19 2.58 -0.31
CA SER A 257 1.53 3.00 0.13
C SER A 257 2.21 2.01 1.06
N ALA A 258 1.51 1.04 1.64
CA ALA A 258 2.09 0.10 2.60
C ALA A 258 2.62 -1.16 1.92
N VAL A 259 3.55 -1.85 2.57
CA VAL A 259 3.91 -3.24 2.21
C VAL A 259 3.09 -4.23 3.03
N ALA A 260 3.42 -5.52 2.93
CA ALA A 260 2.69 -6.51 3.68
C ALA A 260 2.78 -6.24 5.19
N PRO A 261 1.64 -6.33 5.89
CA PRO A 261 0.42 -6.94 5.37
C PRO A 261 -0.70 -5.92 5.08
N GLU A 262 -0.47 -4.65 5.40
CA GLU A 262 -1.39 -3.52 5.31
C GLU A 262 -1.74 -3.13 3.87
N MET A 263 -0.92 -3.52 2.88
CA MET A 263 -1.24 -3.29 1.48
C MET A 263 -2.62 -3.83 1.12
N VAL A 264 -2.96 -5.06 1.54
CA VAL A 264 -4.17 -5.73 1.07
C VAL A 264 -5.23 -5.89 2.14
N ARG A 265 -4.90 -5.76 3.43
CA ARG A 265 -5.83 -6.06 4.53
C ARG A 265 -6.29 -4.80 5.27
N ALA A 266 -7.53 -4.83 5.73
CA ALA A 266 -8.08 -3.79 6.59
C ALA A 266 -7.51 -3.79 8.01
N ALA A 267 -7.10 -4.94 8.55
CA ALA A 267 -6.50 -5.03 9.87
C ALA A 267 -5.03 -4.57 9.85
N GLY A 268 -4.76 -3.28 10.01
CA GLY A 268 -3.39 -2.77 10.18
C GLY A 268 -2.94 -2.77 11.64
N VAL A 269 -1.69 -2.36 11.89
CA VAL A 269 -1.23 -2.02 13.25
C VAL A 269 -2.02 -0.83 13.81
N VAL A 270 -2.66 -0.06 12.93
CA VAL A 270 -3.45 1.14 13.23
C VAL A 270 -4.97 0.86 13.34
N GLY A 271 -5.36 -0.40 13.57
CA GLY A 271 -6.76 -0.80 13.71
C GLY A 271 -7.44 -1.19 12.39
N LEU A 272 -8.75 -1.41 12.46
CA LEU A 272 -9.57 -1.82 11.32
C LEU A 272 -9.80 -0.65 10.35
N ARG A 273 -9.40 -0.81 9.09
CA ARG A 273 -9.71 0.11 8.00
C ARG A 273 -10.98 -0.29 7.29
N MET A 274 -12.09 0.14 7.87
CA MET A 274 -13.40 0.02 7.28
C MET A 274 -13.96 1.41 7.00
N PHE A 275 -14.42 1.63 5.77
CA PHE A 275 -15.05 2.89 5.39
C PHE A 275 -16.45 2.60 4.87
N ALA A 276 -17.32 3.59 4.99
CA ALA A 276 -18.67 3.52 4.46
C ALA A 276 -18.60 3.27 2.95
N CYS A 277 -19.57 2.52 2.42
CA CYS A 277 -19.56 2.14 1.01
C CYS A 277 -19.74 3.33 0.04
N ASP A 278 -20.10 4.52 0.52
CA ASP A 278 -20.12 5.74 -0.30
C ASP A 278 -18.74 6.39 -0.44
N TYR A 279 -17.72 5.83 0.22
CA TYR A 279 -16.34 6.27 0.10
C TYR A 279 -15.76 5.92 -1.27
N ALA A 280 -15.20 6.91 -1.97
CA ALA A 280 -14.49 6.67 -3.21
C ALA A 280 -13.03 6.26 -2.90
N ALA A 281 -12.65 5.05 -3.30
CA ALA A 281 -11.30 4.53 -3.11
C ALA A 281 -10.73 3.92 -4.39
N HIS A 282 -9.42 3.68 -4.40
CA HIS A 282 -8.75 2.98 -5.50
C HIS A 282 -9.09 1.48 -5.48
N VAL A 283 -8.60 0.74 -6.46
CA VAL A 283 -8.55 -0.73 -6.47
C VAL A 283 -7.19 -1.21 -6.97
N TYR A 284 -6.75 -2.37 -6.47
CA TYR A 284 -5.57 -3.03 -7.03
C TYR A 284 -5.96 -3.83 -8.26
N CYS A 285 -5.29 -3.57 -9.37
CA CYS A 285 -5.52 -4.20 -10.66
C CYS A 285 -4.40 -5.19 -10.97
N LEU A 286 -4.76 -6.46 -11.16
CA LEU A 286 -3.84 -7.56 -11.41
C LEU A 286 -4.17 -8.20 -12.76
N GLU A 287 -3.14 -8.47 -13.55
CA GLU A 287 -3.25 -9.26 -14.78
C GLU A 287 -3.76 -10.68 -14.47
N ARG A 288 -4.62 -11.25 -15.31
CA ARG A 288 -5.23 -12.59 -15.27
C ARG A 288 -4.48 -13.64 -16.07
#